data_AF-A0A3D3XZH7-F1
#
_entry.id   AF-A0A3D3XZH7-F1
#
_cell.length_a   1.000
_cell.length_b   1.000
_cell.length_c   1.000
_cell.angle_alpha   90.00
_cell.angle_beta   90.00
_cell.angle_gamma   90.00
#
_symmetry.space_group_name_H-M   'P 1'
#
loop_
_entity.id
_entity.type
_entity.pdbx_description
1 polymer ?
#
loop_
_entity_poly.entity_id
_entity_poly.type
_entity_poly.pdbx_seq_one_letter_code
_entity_poly.pdbx_strand_id
1 'polypeptide(L)' 'MSVNSEGNVRPDPDKELVDIADYVIDYEIDSAEARETARNCLMDTLGCGFLAQ' A
#
# COMPACT_ATOMS: atom_id res chain seq x y z
N MET A 1 -4.86 45.09 -11.85
CA MET A 1 -4.17 44.38 -10.75
C MET A 1 -5.04 43.19 -10.38
N SER A 2 -4.72 42.01 -10.90
CA SER A 2 -5.41 40.78 -10.50
C SER A 2 -4.61 40.18 -9.35
N VAL A 3 -5.17 40.24 -8.15
CA VAL A 3 -4.54 39.73 -6.94
C VAL A 3 -4.69 38.21 -6.96
N ASN A 4 -3.61 37.50 -7.29
CA ASN A 4 -3.52 36.04 -7.18
C ASN A 4 -3.33 35.64 -5.72
N SER A 5 -4.32 35.91 -4.85
CA SER A 5 -4.35 35.32 -3.51
C SER A 5 -5.08 33.98 -3.57
N GLU A 6 -4.49 33.02 -4.26
CA GLU A 6 -4.84 31.62 -4.04
C GLU A 6 -4.41 31.32 -2.60
N GLY A 7 -5.37 31.06 -1.71
CA GLY A 7 -5.07 30.73 -0.31
C GLY A 7 -4.10 29.55 -0.27
N ASN A 8 -3.09 29.62 0.60
CA ASN A 8 -2.11 28.55 0.84
C ASN A 8 -2.77 27.34 1.56
N VAL A 9 -3.84 26.83 0.98
CA VAL A 9 -4.63 25.70 1.46
C VAL A 9 -4.06 24.47 0.80
N ARG A 10 -3.64 23.50 1.62
CA ARG A 10 -3.19 22.22 1.12
C ARG A 10 -4.37 21.51 0.42
N PRO A 11 -4.21 21.06 -0.83
CA PRO A 11 -5.24 20.28 -1.50
C PRO A 11 -5.40 18.91 -0.83
N ASP A 12 -6.56 18.31 -1.04
CA ASP A 12 -6.81 16.93 -0.63
C ASP A 12 -5.89 15.95 -1.39
N PRO A 13 -5.60 14.76 -0.83
CA PRO A 13 -4.80 13.74 -1.52
C PRO A 13 -5.44 13.27 -2.82
N ASP A 14 -4.61 12.85 -3.78
CA ASP A 14 -5.08 12.25 -5.02
C ASP A 14 -5.92 11.00 -4.75
N LYS A 15 -6.93 10.77 -5.61
CA LYS A 15 -7.89 9.67 -5.43
C LYS A 15 -7.19 8.32 -5.34
N GLU A 16 -6.16 8.09 -6.13
CA GLU A 16 -5.40 6.84 -6.14
C GLU A 16 -4.70 6.58 -4.80
N LEU A 17 -4.23 7.64 -4.12
CA LEU A 17 -3.63 7.54 -2.81
C LEU A 17 -4.68 7.23 -1.74
N VAL A 18 -5.87 7.81 -1.85
CA VAL A 18 -7.00 7.52 -0.96
C VAL A 18 -7.46 6.07 -1.15
N ASP A 19 -7.66 5.63 -2.40
CA ASP A 19 -8.14 4.28 -2.71
C ASP A 19 -7.15 3.20 -2.20
N ILE A 20 -5.82 3.44 -2.28
CA ILE A 20 -4.82 2.55 -1.69
C ILE A 20 -4.90 2.56 -0.17
N ALA A 21 -5.02 3.73 0.46
CA ALA A 21 -5.08 3.85 1.90
C ALA A 21 -6.33 3.14 2.48
N ASP A 22 -7.48 3.36 1.85
CA ASP A 22 -8.75 2.73 2.23
C ASP A 22 -8.65 1.20 2.11
N TYR A 23 -8.03 0.69 1.03
CA TYR A 23 -7.78 -0.75 0.89
C TYR A 23 -6.88 -1.27 2.02
N VAL A 24 -5.79 -0.59 2.34
CA VAL A 24 -4.84 -1.07 3.37
C VAL A 24 -5.46 -1.06 4.77
N ILE A 25 -6.30 -0.07 5.07
CA ILE A 25 -6.87 0.12 6.42
C ILE A 25 -8.10 -0.74 6.64
N ASP A 26 -9.00 -0.81 5.66
CA ASP A 26 -10.35 -1.34 5.87
C ASP A 26 -10.59 -2.71 5.23
N TYR A 27 -9.77 -3.12 4.25
CA TYR A 27 -9.99 -4.39 3.57
C TYR A 27 -9.53 -5.59 4.41
N GLU A 28 -10.45 -6.50 4.69
CA GLU A 28 -10.14 -7.77 5.33
C GLU A 28 -9.90 -8.86 4.29
N ILE A 29 -8.74 -9.53 4.37
CA ILE A 29 -8.40 -10.64 3.50
C ILE A 29 -8.98 -11.94 4.08
N ASP A 30 -10.02 -12.49 3.45
CA ASP A 30 -10.71 -13.72 3.86
C ASP A 30 -10.32 -14.98 3.06
N SER A 31 -9.35 -14.87 2.15
CA SER A 31 -8.88 -15.99 1.32
C SER A 31 -7.85 -16.85 2.04
N ALA A 32 -8.24 -18.08 2.39
CA ALA A 32 -7.34 -19.09 2.96
C ALA A 32 -6.18 -19.43 2.01
N GLU A 33 -6.45 -19.52 0.71
CA GLU A 33 -5.42 -19.79 -0.31
C GLU A 33 -4.40 -18.65 -0.41
N ALA A 34 -4.84 -17.39 -0.33
CA ALA A 34 -3.94 -16.24 -0.33
C ALA A 34 -3.00 -16.26 0.89
N ARG A 35 -3.53 -16.59 2.08
CA ARG A 35 -2.73 -16.69 3.31
C ARG A 35 -1.73 -17.85 3.27
N GLU A 36 -2.13 -19.01 2.77
CA GLU A 36 -1.23 -20.16 2.64
C GLU A 36 -0.13 -19.89 1.60
N THR A 37 -0.48 -19.28 0.48
CA THR A 37 0.49 -18.91 -0.55
C THR A 37 1.47 -17.84 -0.04
N ALA A 38 0.98 -16.83 0.70
CA ALA A 38 1.84 -15.82 1.33
C ALA A 38 2.85 -16.44 2.32
N ARG A 39 2.42 -17.46 3.08
CA ARG A 39 3.31 -18.23 3.95
C ARG A 39 4.41 -18.94 3.16
N ASN A 40 4.07 -19.54 2.02
CA ASN A 40 5.06 -20.19 1.16
C ASN A 40 6.04 -19.16 0.53
N CYS A 41 5.53 -18.01 0.09
CA CYS A 41 6.36 -16.91 -0.42
C CYS A 41 7.36 -16.38 0.63
N LEU A 42 6.94 -16.30 1.90
CA LEU A 42 7.84 -15.94 3.00
C LEU A 42 8.99 -16.95 3.15
N MET A 43 8.68 -18.25 3.12
CA MET A 43 9.71 -19.29 3.24
C MET A 43 10.70 -19.23 2.07
N ASP A 44 10.23 -19.01 0.85
CA ASP A 44 11.07 -18.85 -0.34
C ASP A 44 11.99 -17.63 -0.25
N THR A 45 11.44 -16.48 0.15
CA THR A 45 12.19 -15.23 0.32
C THR A 45 13.32 -15.38 1.33
N LEU A 46 13.02 -16.00 2.48
CA LEU A 46 14.03 -16.28 3.51
C LEU A 46 15.07 -17.31 3.03
N GLY A 47 14.63 -18.36 2.33
CA GLY A 47 15.51 -19.36 1.74
C GLY A 47 16.52 -18.74 0.77
N CYS A 48 16.07 -17.86 -0.13
CA CYS A 48 16.94 -17.12 -1.04
C CYS A 48 17.93 -16.24 -0.27
N GLY A 49 17.48 -15.52 0.77
CA GLY A 49 18.35 -14.69 1.60
C GLY A 49 19.43 -15.47 2.35
N PHE A 50 19.13 -16.69 2.81
CA PHE A 50 20.12 -17.54 3.47
C PHE A 50 21.08 -18.23 2.49
N LEU A 51 20.60 -18.61 1.30
CA LEU A 51 21.44 -19.22 0.25
C LEU A 51 22.41 -18.23 -0.41
N ALA A 52 22.12 -16.93 -0.38
CA ALA A 52 22.95 -15.90 -1.00
C ALA A 52 24.26 -15.57 -0.23
N GLN A 53 24.64 -16.39 0.75
CA GLN A 53 25.91 -16.27 1.49
C GLN A 53 27.07 -16.96 0.80
#